data_AF-A0A528HZ88-F1
#
_entry.id   AF-A0A528HZ88-F1
#
_cell.length_a   1.000
_cell.length_b   1.000
_cell.length_c   1.000
_cell.angle_alpha   90.00
_cell.angle_beta   90.00
_cell.angle_gamma   90.00
#
_symmetry.space_group_name_H-M   'P 1'
#
loop_
_entity.id
_entity.type
_entity.pdbx_description
1 polymer ?
#
loop_
_entity_poly.entity_id
_entity_poly.type
_entity_poly.pdbx_seq_one_letter_code
_entity_poly.pdbx_strand_id
1 'polypeptide(L)'
;MITFDQLIALYRNTEFSKDGSAGKLTVRDYSIVETLKQIESDEKAFDDAAFTVDSASAVVIGATVSVEIGAPRTGLGFLALTLDRLLENRRNRIAEPERYYLIEERFAYNDTVVPDAVARYRNALRLVRTLKEAAAFLDPYQAEMLFLGSIRLMVRVDFRSSDLVSVNSIL
;
A
#
# COMPACT_ATOMS: atom_id res chain seq x y z
N MET A 1 -4.21 -16.68 -11.65
CA MET A 1 -3.69 -15.30 -11.49
C MET A 1 -3.87 -14.91 -10.04
N ILE A 2 -2.81 -14.40 -9.41
CA ILE A 2 -2.87 -13.98 -8.00
C ILE A 2 -3.57 -12.62 -7.86
N THR A 3 -4.26 -12.40 -6.76
CA THR A 3 -4.91 -11.13 -6.41
C THR A 3 -4.25 -10.48 -5.20
N PHE A 4 -4.42 -9.16 -5.05
CA PHE A 4 -3.90 -8.45 -3.89
C PHE A 4 -4.61 -8.85 -2.59
N ASP A 5 -5.89 -9.22 -2.65
CA ASP A 5 -6.63 -9.72 -1.48
C ASP A 5 -6.06 -11.04 -0.95
N GLN A 6 -5.56 -11.92 -1.85
CA GLN A 6 -4.81 -13.10 -1.43
C GLN A 6 -3.53 -12.72 -0.70
N LEU A 7 -2.81 -11.69 -1.18
CA LEU A 7 -1.59 -11.21 -0.51
C LEU A 7 -1.89 -10.56 0.84
N ILE A 8 -3.00 -9.83 0.99
CA ILE A 8 -3.43 -9.26 2.28
C ILE A 8 -3.56 -10.37 3.34
N ALA A 9 -4.09 -11.53 2.98
CA ALA A 9 -4.18 -12.67 3.90
C ALA A 9 -2.79 -13.13 4.37
N LEU A 10 -1.79 -13.17 3.47
CA LEU A 10 -0.40 -13.47 3.86
C LEU A 10 0.14 -12.38 4.81
N TYR A 11 0.03 -11.11 4.43
CA TYR A 11 0.56 -9.98 5.20
C TYR A 11 -0.03 -9.90 6.62
N ARG A 12 -1.34 -10.11 6.79
CA ARG A 12 -1.98 -10.10 8.11
C ARG A 12 -1.47 -11.20 9.03
N ASN A 13 -1.05 -12.32 8.47
CA ASN A 13 -0.56 -13.48 9.21
C ASN A 13 0.98 -13.52 9.29
N THR A 14 1.66 -12.51 8.76
CA THR A 14 3.10 -12.33 8.89
C THR A 14 3.43 -11.41 10.07
N GLU A 15 4.36 -11.87 10.90
CA GLU A 15 5.13 -11.02 11.80
C GLU A 15 6.34 -10.50 11.03
N PHE A 16 6.27 -9.25 10.58
CA PHE A 16 7.30 -8.64 9.73
C PHE A 16 8.58 -8.30 10.50
N SER A 17 9.71 -8.36 9.79
CA SER A 17 10.97 -7.73 10.21
C SER A 17 10.83 -6.21 10.28
N LYS A 18 11.78 -5.53 10.94
CA LYS A 18 11.75 -4.08 11.15
C LYS A 18 11.70 -3.26 9.86
N ASP A 19 12.26 -3.79 8.78
CA ASP A 19 12.31 -3.16 7.45
C ASP A 19 11.16 -3.62 6.53
N GLY A 20 10.34 -4.58 6.97
CA GLY A 20 9.21 -5.11 6.21
C GLY A 20 9.57 -6.04 5.04
N SER A 21 10.85 -6.37 4.87
CA SER A 21 11.34 -7.18 3.73
C SER A 21 11.32 -8.69 3.98
N ALA A 22 11.07 -9.10 5.22
CA ALA A 22 11.01 -10.50 5.62
C ALA A 22 10.04 -10.68 6.79
N GLY A 23 9.81 -11.91 7.21
CA GLY A 23 9.03 -12.17 8.41
C GLY A 23 8.80 -13.64 8.72
N LYS A 24 7.93 -13.87 9.70
CA LYS A 24 7.43 -15.19 10.06
C LYS A 24 5.94 -15.26 9.76
N LEU A 25 5.57 -16.04 8.76
CA LEU A 25 4.19 -16.28 8.36
C LEU A 25 3.60 -17.43 9.17
N THR A 26 2.48 -17.18 9.85
CA THR A 26 1.66 -18.25 10.45
C THR A 26 0.65 -18.77 9.43
N VAL A 27 0.73 -20.04 9.08
CA VAL A 27 -0.22 -20.70 8.16
C VAL A 27 -1.51 -21.03 8.92
N ARG A 28 -2.45 -20.09 8.99
CA ARG A 28 -3.65 -20.24 9.82
C ARG A 28 -4.73 -21.12 9.23
N ASP A 29 -4.85 -21.15 7.92
CA ASP A 29 -5.94 -21.86 7.24
C ASP A 29 -5.53 -22.32 5.83
N TYR A 30 -6.45 -23.04 5.18
CA TYR A 30 -6.23 -23.59 3.85
C TYR A 30 -6.07 -22.53 2.77
N SER A 31 -6.64 -21.33 2.93
CA SER A 31 -6.54 -20.27 1.92
C SER A 31 -5.11 -19.73 1.80
N ILE A 32 -4.37 -19.67 2.92
CA ILE A 32 -2.94 -19.34 2.93
C ILE A 32 -2.14 -20.42 2.21
N VAL A 33 -2.41 -21.70 2.52
CA VAL A 33 -1.72 -22.83 1.87
C VAL A 33 -1.90 -22.78 0.35
N GLU A 34 -3.13 -22.59 -0.13
CA GLU A 34 -3.40 -22.53 -1.57
C GLU A 34 -2.79 -21.31 -2.24
N THR A 35 -2.78 -20.15 -1.56
CA THR A 35 -2.12 -18.95 -2.07
C THR A 35 -0.61 -19.18 -2.22
N LEU A 36 0.04 -19.80 -1.24
CA LEU A 36 1.47 -20.13 -1.31
C LEU A 36 1.77 -21.14 -2.41
N LYS A 37 0.99 -22.22 -2.53
CA LYS A 37 1.12 -23.18 -3.64
C LYS A 37 0.94 -22.52 -5.00
N GLN A 38 0.00 -21.59 -5.12
CA GLN A 38 -0.21 -20.85 -6.35
C GLN A 38 1.00 -20.00 -6.70
N ILE A 39 1.60 -19.30 -5.74
CA ILE A 39 2.83 -18.53 -5.92
C ILE A 39 3.98 -19.46 -6.37
N GLU A 40 4.14 -20.63 -5.75
CA GLU A 40 5.22 -21.57 -6.06
C GLU A 40 5.07 -22.28 -7.42
N SER A 41 3.85 -22.51 -7.89
CA SER A 41 3.57 -23.29 -9.11
C SER A 41 3.32 -22.46 -10.38
N ASP A 42 3.10 -21.15 -10.25
CA ASP A 42 2.85 -20.23 -11.36
C ASP A 42 3.91 -19.11 -11.36
N GLU A 43 4.84 -19.16 -12.31
CA GLU A 43 5.93 -18.18 -12.47
C GLU A 43 5.39 -16.74 -12.53
N LYS A 44 4.24 -16.52 -13.17
CA LYS A 44 3.64 -15.20 -13.22
C LYS A 44 3.08 -14.76 -11.87
N ALA A 45 2.54 -15.70 -11.09
CA ALA A 45 2.09 -15.40 -9.73
C ALA A 45 3.27 -15.09 -8.80
N PHE A 46 4.39 -15.81 -8.96
CA PHE A 46 5.64 -15.53 -8.26
C PHE A 46 6.14 -14.10 -8.53
N ASP A 47 6.28 -13.73 -9.81
CA ASP A 47 6.74 -12.40 -10.23
C ASP A 47 5.79 -11.28 -9.77
N ASP A 48 4.46 -11.51 -9.85
CA ASP A 48 3.46 -10.51 -9.47
C ASP A 48 3.40 -10.30 -7.95
N ALA A 49 3.63 -11.35 -7.15
CA ALA A 49 3.51 -11.32 -5.70
C ALA A 49 4.76 -10.83 -4.98
N ALA A 50 5.95 -11.12 -5.54
CA ALA A 50 7.25 -10.90 -4.89
C ALA A 50 7.28 -11.46 -3.46
N PHE A 51 6.81 -12.70 -3.27
CA PHE A 51 6.71 -13.34 -1.96
C PHE A 51 7.29 -14.75 -2.04
N THR A 52 8.22 -15.08 -1.14
CA THR A 52 8.92 -16.37 -1.16
C THR A 52 8.87 -17.01 0.21
N VAL A 53 8.63 -18.32 0.25
CA VAL A 53 8.74 -19.13 1.48
C VAL A 53 10.10 -19.82 1.48
N ASP A 54 10.75 -19.89 2.64
CA ASP A 54 11.96 -20.68 2.80
C ASP A 54 11.66 -22.17 2.55
N SER A 55 12.28 -22.72 1.49
CA SER A 55 12.12 -24.11 1.02
C SER A 55 12.41 -25.19 2.07
N ALA A 56 13.10 -24.86 3.16
CA ALA A 56 13.31 -25.78 4.28
C ALA A 56 12.04 -26.00 5.14
N SER A 57 11.00 -25.18 4.97
CA SER A 57 9.82 -25.17 5.82
C SER A 57 8.63 -25.91 5.20
N ALA A 58 8.05 -26.86 5.93
CA ALA A 58 6.80 -27.51 5.51
C ALA A 58 5.61 -26.53 5.65
N VAL A 59 4.94 -26.23 4.53
CA VAL A 59 3.75 -25.37 4.49
C VAL A 59 2.51 -26.19 4.85
N VAL A 60 2.21 -26.29 6.15
CA VAL A 60 1.02 -26.95 6.69
C VAL A 60 0.28 -26.05 7.67
N ILE A 61 -1.03 -26.24 7.84
CA ILE A 61 -1.84 -25.45 8.77
C ILE A 61 -1.26 -25.58 10.20
N GLY A 62 -1.14 -24.45 10.89
CA GLY A 62 -0.53 -24.32 12.21
C GLY A 62 0.98 -24.10 12.20
N ALA A 63 1.66 -24.28 11.06
CA ALA A 63 3.08 -24.02 10.96
C ALA A 63 3.40 -22.51 10.96
N THR A 64 4.60 -22.19 11.42
CA THR A 64 5.21 -20.88 11.23
C THR A 64 6.42 -21.04 10.31
N VAL A 65 6.43 -20.31 9.20
CA VAL A 65 7.47 -20.42 8.16
C VAL A 65 8.16 -19.08 7.95
N SER A 66 9.45 -19.12 7.64
CA SER A 66 10.20 -17.91 7.27
C SER A 66 9.84 -17.49 5.85
N VAL A 67 9.65 -16.19 5.65
CA VAL A 67 9.28 -15.61 4.35
C VAL A 67 10.13 -14.40 4.00
N GLU A 68 10.40 -14.24 2.71
CA GLU A 68 10.94 -13.01 2.11
C GLU A 68 9.82 -12.30 1.34
N ILE A 69 9.76 -10.98 1.47
CA ILE A 69 8.65 -10.16 0.99
C ILE A 69 9.20 -8.91 0.29
N GLY A 70 8.93 -8.83 -1.01
CA GLY A 70 9.20 -7.67 -1.84
C GLY A 70 7.96 -6.82 -2.11
N ALA A 71 8.14 -5.78 -2.92
CA ALA A 71 7.02 -5.00 -3.44
C ALA A 71 6.32 -5.82 -4.54
N PRO A 72 5.02 -6.10 -4.43
CA PRO A 72 4.29 -6.74 -5.51
C PRO A 72 4.27 -5.84 -6.74
N ARG A 73 3.95 -6.41 -7.91
CA ARG A 73 3.81 -5.63 -9.15
C ARG A 73 2.84 -4.47 -8.91
N THR A 74 3.20 -3.27 -9.33
CA THR A 74 2.43 -2.03 -9.10
C THR A 74 0.95 -2.12 -9.54
N GLY A 75 0.66 -2.89 -10.59
CA GLY A 75 -0.71 -3.12 -11.07
C GLY A 75 -1.56 -4.05 -10.18
N LEU A 76 -0.93 -4.76 -9.25
CA LEU A 76 -1.60 -5.62 -8.27
C LEU A 76 -2.00 -4.81 -7.02
N GLY A 77 -1.08 -4.02 -6.49
CA GLY A 77 -1.28 -3.12 -5.35
C GLY A 77 0.06 -2.65 -4.76
N PHE A 78 0.00 -1.92 -3.65
CA PHE A 78 1.19 -1.44 -2.93
C PHE A 78 1.34 -2.09 -1.56
N LEU A 79 2.50 -2.68 -1.28
CA LEU A 79 2.93 -2.99 0.08
C LEU A 79 3.86 -1.89 0.55
N ALA A 80 3.54 -1.22 1.66
CA ALA A 80 4.36 -0.15 2.21
C ALA A 80 4.55 -0.33 3.72
N LEU A 81 5.78 -0.08 4.19
CA LEU A 81 6.09 -0.16 5.62
C LEU A 81 5.27 0.87 6.42
N THR A 82 5.25 2.10 5.92
CA THR A 82 4.60 3.25 6.53
C THR A 82 3.83 4.06 5.49
N LEU A 83 2.96 4.96 5.95
CA LEU A 83 2.31 5.94 5.08
C LEU A 83 3.34 6.79 4.30
N ASP A 84 4.48 7.16 4.89
CA ASP A 84 5.51 7.92 4.17
C ASP A 84 6.11 7.14 3.00
N ARG A 85 6.33 5.82 3.18
CA ARG A 85 6.77 4.96 2.07
C ARG A 85 5.71 4.88 0.97
N LEU A 86 4.42 4.86 1.32
CA LEU A 86 3.35 4.92 0.34
C LEU A 86 3.37 6.27 -0.43
N LEU A 87 3.68 7.38 0.26
CA LEU A 87 3.73 8.73 -0.31
C LEU A 87 5.02 9.07 -1.07
N GLU A 88 6.01 8.16 -1.12
CA GLU A 88 7.18 8.31 -2.00
C GLU A 88 6.76 8.32 -3.47
N ASN A 89 5.71 7.57 -3.82
CA ASN A 89 5.06 7.70 -5.11
C ASN A 89 4.22 8.99 -5.13
N ARG A 90 4.66 9.97 -5.91
CA ARG A 90 4.00 11.29 -6.01
C ARG A 90 2.54 11.20 -6.44
N ARG A 91 2.17 10.21 -7.24
CA ARG A 91 0.77 9.99 -7.63
C ARG A 91 -0.12 9.74 -6.41
N ASN A 92 0.44 9.12 -5.36
CA ASN A 92 -0.28 8.83 -4.13
C ASN A 92 -0.57 10.11 -3.32
N ARG A 93 0.10 11.23 -3.61
CA ARG A 93 -0.19 12.53 -2.96
C ARG A 93 -1.40 13.23 -3.56
N ILE A 94 -1.86 12.78 -4.72
CA ILE A 94 -2.99 13.39 -5.45
C ILE A 94 -4.18 12.45 -5.62
N ALA A 95 -3.99 11.14 -5.43
CA ALA A 95 -5.03 10.14 -5.43
C ALA A 95 -4.62 8.95 -4.55
N GLU A 96 -5.56 8.41 -3.77
CA GLU A 96 -5.32 7.18 -3.00
C GLU A 96 -5.13 5.99 -3.96
N PRO A 97 -4.14 5.11 -3.74
CA PRO A 97 -4.03 3.87 -4.50
C PRO A 97 -5.28 3.00 -4.35
N GLU A 98 -5.70 2.36 -5.43
CA GLU A 98 -6.87 1.46 -5.40
C GLU A 98 -6.68 0.28 -4.46
N ARG A 99 -5.43 -0.20 -4.31
CA ARG A 99 -5.07 -1.35 -3.48
C ARG A 99 -3.74 -1.11 -2.80
N TYR A 100 -3.73 -1.20 -1.48
CA TYR A 100 -2.51 -1.12 -0.68
C TYR A 100 -2.68 -1.80 0.68
N TYR A 101 -1.54 -2.12 1.30
CA TYR A 101 -1.43 -2.58 2.67
C TYR A 101 -0.30 -1.81 3.37
N LEU A 102 -0.60 -1.26 4.54
CA LEU A 102 0.36 -0.59 5.42
C LEU A 102 0.78 -1.53 6.54
N ILE A 103 2.09 -1.82 6.65
CA ILE A 103 2.62 -2.81 7.59
C ILE A 103 2.49 -2.33 9.03
N GLU A 104 2.95 -1.11 9.36
CA GLU A 104 2.93 -0.60 10.73
C GLU A 104 1.51 -0.44 11.28
N GLU A 105 0.58 0.03 10.45
CA GLU A 105 -0.83 0.19 10.79
C GLU A 105 -1.62 -1.12 10.72
N ARG A 106 -1.04 -2.20 10.17
CA ARG A 106 -1.70 -3.47 9.82
C ARG A 106 -3.04 -3.25 9.11
N PHE A 107 -3.05 -2.31 8.16
CA PHE A 107 -4.27 -1.80 7.52
C PHE A 107 -4.25 -2.10 6.02
N ALA A 108 -5.33 -2.69 5.53
CA ALA A 108 -5.61 -2.85 4.10
C ALA A 108 -6.58 -1.78 3.60
N TYR A 109 -6.50 -1.43 2.31
CA TYR A 109 -7.38 -0.45 1.65
C TYR A 109 -8.89 -0.67 1.86
N ASN A 110 -9.30 -1.92 2.10
CA ASN A 110 -10.70 -2.36 2.27
C ASN A 110 -11.09 -2.62 3.74
N ASP A 111 -10.24 -2.31 4.71
CA ASP A 111 -10.60 -2.43 6.12
C ASP A 111 -11.65 -1.39 6.53
N THR A 112 -12.58 -1.82 7.39
CA THR A 112 -13.67 -0.97 7.91
C THR A 112 -13.19 0.00 8.98
N VAL A 113 -12.22 -0.41 9.81
CA VAL A 113 -11.62 0.41 10.85
C VAL A 113 -10.40 1.12 10.27
N VAL A 114 -10.53 2.41 10.03
CA VAL A 114 -9.51 3.23 9.38
C VAL A 114 -8.60 3.88 10.45
N PRO A 115 -7.27 3.65 10.42
CA PRO A 115 -6.33 4.33 11.30
C PRO A 115 -6.34 5.85 11.09
N ASP A 116 -6.07 6.61 12.17
CA ASP A 116 -6.03 8.07 12.13
C ASP A 116 -5.10 8.62 11.02
N ALA A 117 -3.93 8.00 10.82
CA ALA A 117 -2.98 8.40 9.78
C ALA A 117 -3.61 8.34 8.38
N VAL A 118 -4.35 7.27 8.08
CA VAL A 118 -5.04 7.07 6.81
C VAL A 118 -6.23 8.03 6.68
N ALA A 119 -6.98 8.26 7.76
CA ALA A 119 -8.08 9.24 7.75
C ALA A 119 -7.58 10.66 7.43
N ARG A 120 -6.48 11.08 8.05
CA ARG A 120 -5.84 12.38 7.78
C ARG A 120 -5.33 12.49 6.35
N TYR A 121 -4.72 11.43 5.84
CA TYR A 121 -4.30 11.35 4.44
C TYR A 121 -5.48 11.51 3.48
N ARG A 122 -6.60 10.79 3.70
CA ARG A 122 -7.82 10.95 2.90
C ARG A 122 -8.39 12.36 2.97
N ASN A 123 -8.29 13.03 4.11
CA ASN A 123 -8.71 14.44 4.23
C ASN A 123 -7.79 15.40 3.47
N ALA A 124 -6.48 15.17 3.47
CA ALA A 124 -5.56 15.92 2.61
C ALA A 124 -5.89 15.72 1.12
N LEU A 125 -6.21 14.49 0.70
CA LEU A 125 -6.64 14.22 -0.67
C LEU A 125 -7.94 14.95 -1.06
N ARG A 126 -8.86 15.16 -0.12
CA ARG A 126 -10.06 15.97 -0.37
C ARG A 126 -9.70 17.43 -0.63
N LEU A 127 -8.80 18.01 0.15
CA LEU A 127 -8.28 19.36 -0.12
C LEU A 127 -7.61 19.43 -1.50
N VAL A 128 -6.76 18.45 -1.83
CA VAL A 128 -6.12 18.36 -3.14
C VAL A 128 -7.18 18.26 -4.26
N ARG A 129 -8.25 17.50 -4.06
CA ARG A 129 -9.36 17.43 -5.03
C ARG A 129 -10.06 18.77 -5.21
N THR A 130 -10.32 19.51 -4.13
CA THR A 130 -10.91 20.84 -4.20
C THR A 130 -9.99 21.83 -4.92
N LEU A 131 -8.68 21.80 -4.67
CA LEU A 131 -7.72 22.64 -5.41
C LEU A 131 -7.67 22.27 -6.89
N LYS A 132 -7.75 20.99 -7.22
CA LYS A 132 -7.79 20.49 -8.59
C LYS A 132 -9.01 21.02 -9.37
N GLU A 133 -10.17 21.19 -8.72
CA GLU A 133 -11.38 21.73 -9.35
C GLU A 133 -11.20 23.18 -9.84
N ALA A 134 -10.29 23.94 -9.23
CA ALA A 134 -9.94 25.29 -9.65
C ALA A 134 -8.68 25.35 -10.56
N ALA A 135 -7.96 24.24 -10.71
CA ALA A 135 -6.77 24.19 -11.54
C ALA A 135 -7.14 24.02 -13.02
N ALA A 136 -6.38 24.66 -13.91
CA ALA A 136 -6.50 24.46 -15.35
C ALA A 136 -5.99 23.07 -15.77
N PHE A 137 -4.98 22.55 -15.05
CA PHE A 137 -4.39 21.24 -15.32
C PHE A 137 -3.71 20.66 -14.07
N LEU A 138 -3.64 19.33 -13.98
CA LEU A 138 -2.85 18.60 -12.99
C LEU A 138 -1.97 17.58 -13.71
N ASP A 139 -0.65 17.70 -13.56
CA ASP A 139 0.31 16.69 -13.99
C ASP A 139 0.35 15.56 -12.94
N PRO A 140 -0.11 14.33 -13.27
CA PRO A 140 -0.15 13.24 -12.31
C PRO A 140 1.22 12.61 -12.00
N TYR A 141 2.23 12.84 -12.84
CA TYR A 141 3.58 12.32 -12.66
C TYR A 141 4.41 13.23 -11.76
N GLN A 142 4.24 14.55 -11.92
CA GLN A 142 4.90 15.54 -11.07
C GLN A 142 4.11 15.90 -9.80
N ALA A 143 2.82 15.52 -9.74
CA ALA A 143 1.88 15.98 -8.73
C ALA A 143 1.81 17.51 -8.68
N GLU A 144 1.69 18.15 -9.85
CA GLU A 144 1.77 19.61 -9.99
C GLU A 144 0.52 20.18 -10.67
N MET A 145 -0.08 21.19 -10.05
CA MET A 145 -1.25 21.89 -10.54
C MET A 145 -0.88 23.21 -11.20
N LEU A 146 -1.45 23.46 -12.39
CA LEU A 146 -1.36 24.72 -13.10
C LEU A 146 -2.64 25.51 -12.90
N PHE A 147 -2.53 26.72 -12.37
CA PHE A 147 -3.61 27.69 -12.26
C PHE A 147 -3.37 28.83 -13.25
N LEU A 148 -4.42 29.23 -13.96
CA LEU A 148 -4.39 30.30 -14.95
C LEU A 148 -5.36 31.41 -14.54
N GLY A 149 -4.83 32.63 -14.45
CA GLY A 149 -5.61 33.84 -14.21
C GLY A 149 -4.88 35.04 -14.82
N SER A 150 -4.83 36.16 -14.09
CA SER A 150 -3.95 37.29 -14.45
C SER A 150 -2.46 36.93 -14.41
N ILE A 151 -2.11 35.88 -13.66
CA ILE A 151 -0.79 35.26 -13.62
C ILE A 151 -0.89 33.76 -13.87
N ARG A 152 0.23 33.17 -14.29
CA ARG A 152 0.43 31.72 -14.31
C ARG A 152 1.03 31.28 -12.98
N LEU A 153 0.36 30.39 -12.26
CA LEU A 153 0.83 29.83 -10.99
C LEU A 153 0.94 28.31 -11.10
N MET A 154 2.09 27.76 -10.70
CA MET A 154 2.32 26.31 -10.58
C MET A 154 2.47 25.95 -9.11
N VAL A 155 1.67 24.98 -8.65
CA VAL A 155 1.67 24.53 -7.26
C VAL A 155 1.91 23.02 -7.23
N ARG A 156 3.03 22.61 -6.63
CA ARG A 156 3.33 21.21 -6.42
C ARG A 156 2.66 20.69 -5.15
N VAL A 157 2.01 19.55 -5.25
CA VAL A 157 1.46 18.80 -4.11
C VAL A 157 2.59 17.98 -3.50
N ASP A 158 3.17 18.50 -2.41
CA ASP A 158 4.26 17.88 -1.68
C ASP A 158 3.95 17.90 -0.19
N PHE A 159 3.72 16.72 0.39
CA PHE A 159 3.49 16.53 1.81
C PHE A 159 3.98 15.15 2.24
N ARG A 160 4.27 15.02 3.52
CA ARG A 160 4.63 13.79 4.24
C ARG A 160 3.62 13.52 5.35
N SER A 161 3.68 12.34 5.95
CA SER A 161 2.85 11.94 7.08
C SER A 161 2.93 12.95 8.24
N SER A 162 4.10 13.55 8.47
CA SER A 162 4.32 14.59 9.50
C SER A 162 3.50 15.86 9.27
N ASP A 163 3.26 16.23 8.01
CA ASP A 163 2.47 17.43 7.67
C ASP A 163 0.98 17.22 7.91
N LEU A 164 0.57 15.95 7.99
CA LEU A 164 -0.83 15.55 8.20
C LEU A 164 -1.23 15.60 9.68
N VAL A 165 -0.30 15.81 10.60
CA VAL A 165 -0.57 15.71 12.05
C VAL A 165 -1.61 16.73 12.53
N SER A 166 -1.65 17.90 11.89
CA SER A 166 -2.62 18.97 12.17
C SER A 166 -3.93 18.85 11.40
N VAL A 167 -4.02 17.91 10.46
CA VAL A 167 -5.26 17.63 9.73
C VAL A 167 -6.21 16.90 10.67
N ASN A 168 -7.44 17.38 10.79
CA ASN A 168 -8.44 16.71 11.62
C ASN A 168 -8.72 15.30 11.08
N SER A 169 -8.71 14.27 11.92
CA SER A 169 -9.02 12.88 11.50
C SER A 169 -10.52 12.56 11.56
N ILE A 170 -11.33 13.41 12.18
CA ILE A 170 -12.75 13.17 12.43
C ILE A 170 -13.61 13.83 11.34
N LEU A 171 -14.51 13.03 10.76
CA LEU A 171 -15.79 13.47 10.18
C LEU A 171 -16.88 12.53 10.67
#